data_AF-A0A1J0LMK6-F1
#
_entry.id   AF-A0A1J0LMK6-F1
#
_cell.length_a   1.000
_cell.length_b   1.000
_cell.length_c   1.000
_cell.angle_alpha   90.00
_cell.angle_beta   90.00
_cell.angle_gamma   90.00
#
_symmetry.space_group_name_H-M   'P 1'
#
loop_
_entity.id
_entity.type
_entity.pdbx_description
1 polymer ?
#
loop_
_entity_poly.entity_id
_entity_poly.type
_entity_poly.pdbx_seq_one_letter_code
_entity_poly.pdbx_strand_id
1 'polypeptide(L)'
;MKTIYTTIVWMISLCFMNFLSSQINITSSEVKDYNTASQGDYYVTTDTNELYIGLEDGSLRFVSDFTNKLVQNELAFEDDDYLYISMKINTNDYLVIRYNKTDLNIEKEASGTGTQPSDLQTVQGLTYN
;
A
#
# COMPACT_ATOMS: atom_id res chain seq x y z
N MET A 1 -35.75 -51.12 -6.81
CA MET A 1 -35.79 -49.69 -7.21
C MET A 1 -35.94 -48.75 -6.00
N LYS A 2 -36.83 -49.01 -5.03
CA LYS A 2 -36.98 -48.19 -3.79
C LYS A 2 -35.70 -47.99 -2.97
N THR A 3 -34.87 -49.02 -2.81
CA THR A 3 -33.67 -48.99 -1.94
C THR A 3 -32.59 -48.01 -2.43
N ILE A 4 -32.45 -47.85 -3.75
CA ILE A 4 -31.44 -46.98 -4.36
C ILE A 4 -31.76 -45.50 -4.09
N TYR A 5 -33.03 -45.11 -4.16
CA TYR A 5 -33.47 -43.74 -3.85
C TYR A 5 -33.22 -43.39 -2.40
N THR A 6 -33.44 -44.32 -1.47
CA THR A 6 -33.18 -44.08 -0.05
C THR A 6 -31.70 -43.81 0.19
N THR A 7 -30.80 -44.61 -0.39
CA THR A 7 -29.34 -44.41 -0.23
C THR A 7 -28.85 -43.08 -0.84
N ILE A 8 -29.38 -42.68 -2.00
CA ILE A 8 -29.01 -41.41 -2.65
C ILE A 8 -29.46 -40.21 -1.80
N VAL A 9 -30.66 -40.25 -1.22
CA VAL A 9 -31.16 -39.18 -0.33
C VAL A 9 -30.29 -39.05 0.92
N TRP A 10 -29.83 -40.16 1.50
CA TRP A 10 -28.90 -40.13 2.65
C TRP A 10 -27.55 -39.52 2.29
N MET A 11 -26.96 -39.86 1.14
CA MET A 11 -25.69 -39.27 0.71
C MET A 11 -25.80 -37.76 0.47
N ILE A 12 -26.88 -37.31 -0.19
CA ILE A 12 -27.12 -35.89 -0.44
C ILE A 12 -27.27 -35.14 0.89
N SER A 13 -28.04 -35.68 1.84
CA SER A 13 -28.21 -35.08 3.17
C SER A 13 -26.90 -34.99 3.96
N LEU A 14 -26.01 -35.99 3.84
CA LEU A 14 -24.70 -35.97 4.47
C LEU A 14 -23.78 -34.89 3.88
N CYS A 15 -23.85 -34.68 2.56
CA CYS A 15 -23.10 -33.61 1.90
C CYS A 15 -23.56 -32.21 2.35
N PHE A 16 -24.87 -31.97 2.49
CA PHE A 16 -25.41 -30.67 2.91
C PHE A 16 -25.02 -30.28 4.35
N MET A 17 -24.86 -31.24 5.26
CA MET A 17 -24.40 -30.97 6.63
C MET A 17 -22.95 -30.43 6.68
N ASN A 18 -22.08 -30.86 5.76
CA ASN A 18 -20.68 -30.44 5.75
C ASN A 18 -20.48 -29.01 5.21
N PHE A 19 -21.38 -28.53 4.33
CA PHE A 19 -21.31 -27.15 3.82
C PHE A 19 -21.82 -26.12 4.83
N LEU A 20 -22.71 -26.50 5.76
CA LEU A 20 -23.26 -25.59 6.77
C LEU A 20 -22.25 -25.23 7.88
N SER A 21 -21.18 -26.01 8.05
CA SER A 21 -20.18 -25.79 9.10
C SER A 21 -18.86 -25.18 8.60
N SER A 22 -18.72 -24.97 7.30
CA SER A 22 -17.54 -24.30 6.72
C SER A 22 -17.74 -22.77 6.73
N GLN A 23 -17.84 -22.18 7.92
CA GLN A 23 -17.74 -20.72 8.07
C GLN A 23 -16.29 -20.35 8.33
N ILE A 24 -15.67 -19.57 7.43
CA ILE A 24 -14.38 -18.94 7.70
C ILE A 24 -14.65 -17.84 8.72
N ASN A 25 -14.11 -17.98 9.93
CA ASN A 25 -14.19 -16.98 10.97
C ASN A 25 -12.84 -16.25 11.03
N ILE A 26 -12.80 -15.01 10.56
CA ILE A 26 -11.59 -14.18 10.65
C ILE A 26 -11.60 -13.54 12.04
N THR A 27 -10.95 -14.18 12.99
CA THR A 27 -10.73 -13.61 14.32
C THR A 27 -9.47 -12.76 14.29
N SER A 28 -9.61 -11.44 14.41
CA SER A 28 -8.46 -10.56 14.64
C SER A 28 -8.23 -10.38 16.14
N SER A 29 -7.01 -10.65 16.60
CA SER A 29 -6.56 -10.36 17.96
C SER A 29 -5.26 -9.55 17.89
N GLU A 30 -5.10 -8.62 18.83
CA GLU A 30 -3.86 -7.85 18.96
C GLU A 30 -2.68 -8.79 19.25
N VAL A 31 -1.62 -8.70 18.45
CA VAL A 31 -0.33 -9.34 18.72
C VAL A 31 0.56 -8.33 19.42
N LYS A 32 0.86 -8.58 20.70
CA LYS A 32 1.63 -7.63 21.54
C LYS A 32 3.14 -7.72 21.32
N ASP A 33 3.63 -8.86 20.84
CA ASP A 33 5.06 -9.13 20.64
C ASP A 33 5.31 -9.97 19.38
N TYR A 34 6.46 -9.76 18.73
CA TYR A 34 6.87 -10.50 17.54
C TYR A 34 7.31 -11.94 17.80
N ASN A 35 7.13 -12.51 19.00
CA ASN A 35 7.46 -13.93 19.24
C ASN A 35 6.21 -14.82 19.30
N THR A 36 5.05 -14.26 18.96
CA THR A 36 3.77 -14.96 19.00
C THR A 36 3.04 -14.91 17.66
N ALA A 37 3.69 -14.43 16.59
CA ALA A 37 3.06 -14.39 15.28
C ALA A 37 2.99 -15.80 14.68
N SER A 38 1.84 -16.15 14.12
CA SER A 38 1.66 -17.39 13.39
C SER A 38 2.28 -17.24 12.00
N GLN A 39 2.96 -18.29 11.54
CA GLN A 39 3.54 -18.32 10.22
C GLN A 39 2.48 -18.11 9.14
N GLY A 40 2.74 -17.17 8.23
CA GLY A 40 1.90 -16.91 7.06
C GLY A 40 0.71 -15.97 7.32
N ASP A 41 0.43 -15.62 8.58
CA ASP A 41 -0.58 -14.64 8.92
C ASP A 41 -0.08 -13.22 8.62
N TYR A 42 -1.00 -12.36 8.17
CA TYR A 42 -0.72 -10.95 7.93
C TYR A 42 -1.07 -10.11 9.16
N TYR A 43 -0.16 -9.21 9.52
CA TYR A 43 -0.29 -8.31 10.66
C TYR A 43 -0.18 -6.87 10.19
N VAL A 44 -1.03 -6.00 10.72
CA VAL A 44 -0.98 -4.55 10.45
C VAL A 44 -0.76 -3.84 11.79
N THR A 45 0.24 -2.97 11.85
CA THR A 45 0.47 -2.12 13.02
C THR A 45 -0.57 -1.00 13.07
N THR A 46 -1.05 -0.68 14.27
CA THR A 46 -2.11 0.33 14.46
C THR A 46 -1.58 1.76 14.51
N ASP A 47 -0.29 1.93 14.79
CA ASP A 47 0.40 3.21 14.92
C ASP A 47 1.09 3.64 13.61
N THR A 48 1.75 2.71 12.91
CA THR A 48 2.51 2.99 11.69
C THR A 48 1.83 2.54 10.40
N ASN A 49 0.71 1.81 10.46
CA ASN A 49 0.03 1.21 9.30
C ASN A 49 0.97 0.37 8.40
N GLU A 50 1.90 -0.33 9.03
CA GLU A 50 2.86 -1.21 8.38
C GLU A 50 2.30 -2.64 8.33
N LEU A 51 2.46 -3.28 7.17
CA LEU A 51 2.10 -4.65 6.90
C LEU A 51 3.29 -5.57 7.11
N TYR A 52 3.06 -6.62 7.89
CA TYR A 52 4.01 -7.69 8.16
C TYR A 52 3.41 -9.06 7.85
N ILE A 53 4.27 -10.05 7.64
CA ILE A 53 3.91 -11.47 7.60
C ILE A 53 4.64 -12.22 8.72
N GLY A 54 3.93 -13.09 9.42
CA GLY A 54 4.52 -13.96 10.44
C GLY A 54 5.42 -15.04 9.85
N LEU A 55 6.54 -15.31 10.50
CA LEU A 55 7.50 -16.36 10.15
C LEU A 55 7.36 -17.57 11.10
N GLU A 56 8.02 -18.67 10.74
CA GLU A 56 7.99 -19.93 11.50
C GLU A 56 8.59 -19.79 12.91
N ASP A 57 9.55 -18.90 13.09
CA ASP A 57 10.19 -18.61 14.38
C ASP A 57 9.36 -17.67 15.27
N GLY A 58 8.16 -17.29 14.82
CA GLY A 58 7.28 -16.36 15.49
C GLY A 58 7.50 -14.90 15.08
N SER A 59 8.62 -14.58 14.41
CA SER A 59 9.01 -13.21 14.05
C SER A 59 8.16 -12.60 12.94
N LEU A 60 8.25 -11.28 12.80
CA LEU A 60 7.54 -10.52 11.77
C LEU A 60 8.51 -10.09 10.66
N ARG A 61 8.16 -10.35 9.41
CA ARG A 61 8.84 -9.83 8.23
C ARG A 61 8.06 -8.66 7.64
N PHE A 62 8.72 -7.51 7.48
CA PHE A 62 8.14 -6.35 6.81
C PHE A 62 7.78 -6.69 5.36
N VAL A 63 6.57 -6.32 4.95
CA VAL A 63 6.06 -6.49 3.58
C VAL A 63 5.95 -5.14 2.89
N SER A 64 5.25 -4.20 3.51
CA SER A 64 5.00 -2.86 2.97
C SER A 64 4.51 -1.95 4.09
N ASP A 65 4.61 -0.64 3.91
CA ASP A 65 3.74 0.29 4.62
C ASP A 65 2.56 0.70 3.73
N PHE A 66 1.44 1.06 4.35
CA PHE A 66 0.31 1.71 3.66
C PHE A 66 0.30 3.21 3.92
N THR A 67 1.46 3.79 4.22
CA THR A 67 1.55 5.22 4.47
C THR A 67 1.29 5.92 3.14
N ASN A 68 0.09 6.48 3.00
CA ASN A 68 -0.23 7.32 1.85
C ASN A 68 0.83 8.42 1.78
N LYS A 69 1.59 8.48 0.68
CA LYS A 69 2.43 9.65 0.40
C LYS A 69 1.50 10.86 0.34
N LEU A 70 1.57 11.69 1.37
CA LEU A 70 0.75 12.89 1.45
C LEU A 70 1.28 13.89 0.44
N VAL A 71 0.61 14.00 -0.70
CA VAL A 71 0.85 15.08 -1.65
C VAL A 71 0.09 16.31 -1.14
N GLN A 72 0.84 17.37 -0.82
CA GLN A 72 0.28 18.61 -0.30
C GLN A 72 0.95 19.81 -0.95
N ASN A 73 0.26 20.95 -0.90
CA ASN A 73 0.81 22.25 -1.30
C ASN A 73 1.43 22.24 -2.70
N GLU A 74 0.66 21.79 -3.70
CA GLU A 74 1.07 21.84 -5.09
C GLU A 74 1.24 23.30 -5.55
N LEU A 75 2.42 23.63 -6.07
CA LEU A 75 2.78 24.93 -6.60
C LEU A 75 3.26 24.75 -8.04
N ALA A 76 2.71 25.55 -8.96
CA ALA A 76 3.10 25.54 -10.36
C ALA A 76 3.98 26.76 -10.69
N PHE A 77 5.05 26.52 -11.44
CA PHE A 77 5.94 27.55 -11.98
C PHE A 77 6.22 27.25 -13.44
N GLU A 78 6.58 28.27 -14.22
CA GLU A 78 6.94 28.08 -15.61
C GLU A 78 8.04 29.04 -16.07
N ASP A 79 8.81 28.59 -17.06
CA ASP A 79 9.71 29.41 -17.86
C ASP A 79 9.43 29.20 -19.37
N ASP A 80 10.34 29.63 -20.24
CA ASP A 80 10.18 29.54 -21.69
C ASP A 80 10.09 28.08 -22.18
N ASP A 81 10.80 27.15 -21.54
CA ASP A 81 10.98 25.77 -22.02
C ASP A 81 10.20 24.73 -21.20
N TYR A 82 9.90 25.03 -19.93
CA TYR A 82 9.45 24.04 -18.95
C TYR A 82 8.28 24.50 -18.07
N LEU A 83 7.46 23.53 -17.67
CA LEU A 83 6.48 23.63 -16.58
C LEU A 83 7.01 22.82 -15.38
N TYR A 84 7.01 23.44 -14.21
CA TYR A 84 7.48 22.85 -12.96
C TYR A 84 6.31 22.68 -11.99
N ILE A 85 6.14 21.49 -11.44
CA ILE A 85 5.17 21.20 -10.39
C ILE A 85 5.94 20.83 -9.13
N SER A 86 5.95 21.74 -8.15
CA SER A 86 6.55 21.54 -6.83
C SER A 86 5.49 21.09 -5.85
N MET A 87 5.75 20.03 -5.08
CA MET A 87 4.82 19.48 -4.11
C MET A 87 5.55 18.97 -2.86
N LYS A 88 4.87 18.99 -1.71
CA LYS A 88 5.30 18.22 -0.54
C LYS A 88 4.85 16.79 -0.69
N ILE A 89 5.76 15.86 -0.48
CA ILE A 89 5.50 14.42 -0.45
C ILE A 89 5.83 13.94 0.97
N ASN A 90 4.97 14.27 1.95
CA ASN A 90 5.16 14.18 3.42
C ASN A 90 5.47 15.53 4.09
N THR A 91 5.61 15.50 5.42
CA THR A 91 5.86 16.69 6.25
C THR A 91 7.18 17.38 5.92
N ASN A 92 8.23 16.61 5.64
CA ASN A 92 9.60 17.10 5.49
C ASN A 92 10.21 16.83 4.12
N ASP A 93 9.49 16.22 3.19
CA ASP A 93 10.05 15.85 1.89
C ASP A 93 9.28 16.57 0.78
N TYR A 94 9.98 16.86 -0.32
CA TYR A 94 9.40 17.50 -1.49
C TYR A 94 9.79 16.75 -2.77
N LEU A 95 8.94 16.93 -3.79
CA LEU A 95 9.15 16.47 -5.15
C LEU A 95 8.88 17.65 -6.08
N VAL A 96 9.75 17.84 -7.07
CA VAL A 96 9.54 18.77 -8.17
C VAL A 96 9.62 17.99 -9.47
N ILE A 97 8.54 18.02 -10.23
CA ILE A 97 8.47 17.41 -11.56
C ILE A 97 8.59 18.52 -12.60
N ARG A 98 9.46 18.33 -13.58
CA ARG A 98 9.66 19.23 -14.71
C ARG A 98 9.20 18.55 -15.99
N TYR A 99 8.30 19.22 -16.71
CA TYR A 99 7.81 18.81 -18.03
C TYR A 99 8.33 19.77 -19.10
N ASN A 100 8.88 19.24 -20.19
CA ASN A 100 9.19 20.07 -21.35
C ASN A 100 7.89 20.48 -22.07
N LYS A 101 7.74 21.77 -22.39
CA LYS A 101 6.53 22.30 -23.03
C LYS A 101 6.35 21.85 -24.48
N THR A 102 7.43 21.45 -25.14
CA THR A 102 7.44 21.05 -26.55
C THR A 102 7.42 19.53 -26.76
N ASP A 103 7.87 18.76 -25.76
CA ASP A 103 7.85 17.29 -25.78
C ASP A 103 7.41 16.73 -24.43
N LEU A 104 6.16 16.27 -24.36
CA LEU A 104 5.57 15.70 -23.16
C LEU A 104 6.24 14.39 -22.71
N ASN A 105 7.04 13.75 -23.55
CA ASN A 105 7.78 12.54 -23.17
C ASN A 105 9.07 12.87 -22.40
N ILE A 106 9.44 14.15 -22.30
CA ILE A 106 10.60 14.62 -21.54
C ILE A 106 10.10 15.15 -20.20
N GLU A 107 10.03 14.22 -19.25
CA GLU A 107 9.78 14.47 -17.82
C GLU A 107 11.05 14.16 -17.03
N LYS A 108 11.36 15.02 -16.06
CA LYS A 108 12.41 14.74 -15.07
C LYS A 108 11.97 15.15 -13.68
N GLU A 109 12.53 14.49 -12.67
CA GLU A 109 12.19 14.74 -11.28
C GLU A 109 13.41 15.18 -10.46
N ALA A 110 13.14 16.01 -9.45
CA ALA A 110 14.06 16.37 -8.40
C ALA A 110 13.34 16.21 -7.05
N SER A 111 13.93 15.45 -6.13
CA SER A 111 13.38 15.24 -4.78
C SER A 111 14.38 15.66 -3.72
N GLY A 112 13.88 16.08 -2.56
CA GLY A 112 14.75 16.40 -1.43
C GLY A 112 13.99 16.49 -0.11
N THR A 113 14.74 16.74 0.95
CA THR A 113 14.23 16.95 2.31
C THR A 113 14.29 18.43 2.70
N GLY A 114 13.44 18.87 3.61
CA GLY A 114 13.39 20.23 4.16
C GLY A 114 12.28 21.09 3.56
N THR A 115 12.56 22.37 3.39
CA THR A 115 11.60 23.34 2.86
C THR A 115 11.34 23.08 1.38
N GLN A 116 10.07 22.87 1.03
CA GLN A 116 9.61 22.79 -0.36
C GLN A 116 10.01 24.08 -1.12
N PRO A 117 10.61 23.97 -2.31
CA PRO A 117 10.83 25.10 -3.21
C PRO A 117 9.52 25.83 -3.55
N SER A 118 9.48 27.15 -3.33
CA SER A 118 8.28 27.98 -3.44
C SER A 118 8.40 29.14 -4.44
N ASP A 119 9.46 29.16 -5.25
CA ASP A 119 9.71 30.17 -6.27
C ASP A 119 10.42 29.56 -7.49
N LEU A 120 10.33 30.25 -8.64
CA LEU A 120 10.88 29.79 -9.92
C LEU A 120 12.40 29.59 -9.89
N GLN A 121 13.13 30.51 -9.26
CA GLN A 121 14.60 30.46 -9.22
C GLN A 121 15.08 29.22 -8.47
N THR A 122 14.43 28.90 -7.35
CA THR A 122 14.76 27.72 -6.55
C THR A 122 14.44 26.42 -7.28
N VAL A 123 13.28 26.30 -7.95
CA VAL A 123 12.94 25.06 -8.70
C VAL A 123 13.87 24.85 -9.91
N GLN A 124 14.32 25.93 -10.57
CA GLN A 124 15.27 25.83 -11.68
C GLN A 124 16.68 25.39 -11.21
N GLY A 125 17.06 25.72 -9.98
CA GLY A 125 18.37 25.39 -9.41
C GLY A 125 18.51 23.93 -8.95
N LEU A 126 17.46 23.12 -9.01
CA LEU A 126 17.49 21.72 -8.60
C LEU A 126 18.22 20.84 -9.61
N THR A 127 18.77 19.71 -9.13
CA THR A 127 19.33 18.66 -9.99
C THR A 127 18.24 17.67 -10.36
N TYR A 128 17.94 17.59 -11.66
CA TYR A 128 16.89 16.74 -12.21
C TYR A 128 17.47 15.48 -12.85
N ASN A 129 16.98 14.31 -12.41
CA ASN A 129 17.39 13.01 -12.93
C ASN A 129 16.41 12.50 -14.00
#